data_AF-A0A3B3DQN6-F1
#
_entry.id   AF-A0A3B3DQN6-F1
#
_cell.length_a   1.000
_cell.length_b   1.000
_cell.length_c   1.000
_cell.angle_alpha   90.00
_cell.angle_beta   90.00
_cell.angle_gamma   90.00
#
_symmetry.space_group_name_H-M   'P 1'
#
loop_
_entity.id
_entity.type
_entity.pdbx_description
1 polymer ?
#
loop_
_entity_poly.entity_id
_entity_poly.type
_entity_poly.pdbx_seq_one_letter_code
_entity_poly.pdbx_strand_id
1 'polypeptide(L)'
;MSLWAVTFLEYWKRTSSSLSHRWDCSDFQDIAERPRPEFTAMAPMTTRNPITGAEEPYFPDKQRFNRTLTGCMAILLMVIRTISVFLSEMHRTQSKYEDMFILKVFVFQFVNFYSSPVYIAFFKGRFVGYPGNYNSLFGVRNEDCGAGGCLVELAQEMLVIMVGKQLINNVQEFISPKVKSWWQRRKMSPQGKKEEKKLSPWEADYQLLVCEGLFSEYLEMVLQFGFVTIFVAACPLAPLCALINNWLEIRLDAQKFVTEYRRPVVERAQNIGIWFPILQFITHTAVLSNAFLIAFTSSFVPRLYFRYTRDSSLNGYINFTLATSPHTFNQQHLNASCRYRGFRNDKGEFLPEYFHLLAIRLSFIIIFEHVVFFVGRLIDMMVPDIPEEVEMKIKREHYMAKEALAENQVRLLSASVTAKTETGEHARLPPGSGRPSRPPREPARVRGWAVMLTGEPEVSQLTG
;
A
#
# COMPACT_ATOMS: atom_id res chain seq x y z
N MET A 1 -13.02 6.99 14.27
CA MET A 1 -12.47 6.26 13.11
C MET A 1 -11.33 7.00 12.43
N SER A 2 -11.51 8.27 12.02
CA SER A 2 -10.40 9.04 11.43
C SER A 2 -9.17 9.15 12.33
N LEU A 3 -9.37 9.45 13.63
CA LEU A 3 -8.26 9.43 14.61
C LEU A 3 -7.65 8.04 14.78
N TRP A 4 -8.49 6.99 14.77
CA TRP A 4 -8.01 5.60 14.85
C TRP A 4 -7.09 5.27 13.67
N ALA A 5 -7.45 5.69 12.45
CA ALA A 5 -6.63 5.45 11.26
C ALA A 5 -5.25 6.14 11.37
N VAL A 6 -5.22 7.40 11.85
CA VAL A 6 -3.95 8.10 12.11
C VAL A 6 -3.13 7.36 13.17
N THR A 7 -3.72 7.02 14.32
CA THR A 7 -3.00 6.28 15.38
C THR A 7 -2.52 4.91 14.93
N PHE A 8 -3.27 4.23 14.05
CA PHE A 8 -2.91 2.94 13.49
C PHE A 8 -1.67 3.06 12.60
N LEU A 9 -1.58 4.09 11.76
CA LEU A 9 -0.42 4.32 10.91
C LEU A 9 0.83 4.69 11.72
N GLU A 10 0.69 5.52 12.75
CA GLU A 10 1.81 5.83 13.64
C GLU A 10 2.29 4.60 14.42
N TYR A 11 1.35 3.81 14.93
CA TYR A 11 1.67 2.53 15.58
C TYR A 11 2.38 1.55 14.63
N TRP A 12 1.91 1.46 13.37
CA TRP A 12 2.51 0.62 12.35
C TRP A 12 3.92 1.10 11.98
N LYS A 13 4.12 2.40 11.80
CA LYS A 13 5.44 2.99 11.50
C LYS A 13 6.46 2.61 12.58
N ARG A 14 6.06 2.73 13.85
CA ARG A 14 6.90 2.36 15.01
C ARG A 14 7.21 0.87 15.08
N THR A 15 6.22 0.04 14.78
CA THR A 15 6.38 -1.43 14.73
C THR A 15 7.29 -1.84 13.57
N SER A 16 7.12 -1.23 12.39
CA SER A 16 7.97 -1.46 11.22
C SER A 16 9.42 -1.11 11.50
N SER A 17 9.70 0.02 12.17
CA SER A 17 11.06 0.40 12.59
C SER A 17 11.67 -0.64 13.53
N SER A 18 10.91 -1.09 14.54
CA SER A 18 11.39 -2.11 15.47
C SER A 18 11.66 -3.47 14.81
N LEU A 19 10.83 -3.87 13.85
CA LEU A 19 11.00 -5.13 13.12
C LEU A 19 12.18 -5.04 12.14
N SER A 20 12.32 -3.92 11.43
CA SER A 20 13.43 -3.67 10.51
C SER A 20 14.79 -3.80 11.22
N HIS A 21 14.92 -3.22 12.41
CA HIS A 21 16.11 -3.39 13.24
C HIS A 21 16.29 -4.83 13.72
N ARG A 22 15.23 -5.46 14.24
CA ARG A 22 15.30 -6.83 14.79
C ARG A 22 15.74 -7.85 13.76
N TRP A 23 15.36 -7.65 12.50
CA TRP A 23 15.65 -8.57 11.40
C TRP A 23 16.86 -8.18 10.57
N ASP A 24 17.63 -7.16 10.98
CA ASP A 24 18.81 -6.67 10.23
C ASP A 24 18.47 -6.32 8.77
N CYS A 25 17.30 -5.70 8.61
CA CYS A 25 16.78 -5.23 7.32
C CYS A 25 16.84 -3.70 7.21
N SER A 26 17.38 -3.00 8.19
CA SER A 26 17.66 -1.56 8.13
C SER A 26 18.66 -1.28 7.00
N ASP A 27 18.41 -0.23 6.22
CA ASP A 27 19.29 0.30 5.16
C ASP A 27 19.61 -0.65 4.00
N PHE A 28 18.96 -1.82 3.92
CA PHE A 28 19.20 -2.82 2.86
C PHE A 28 18.94 -2.27 1.45
N GLN A 29 17.83 -1.54 1.27
CA GLN A 29 17.42 -1.02 -0.03
C GLN A 29 18.39 0.05 -0.56
N ASP A 30 18.95 0.87 0.33
CA ASP A 30 19.85 1.96 -0.06
C ASP A 30 21.28 1.50 -0.32
N ILE A 31 21.75 0.48 0.41
CA ILE A 31 23.16 0.06 0.41
C ILE A 31 23.42 -1.17 -0.46
N ALA A 32 22.49 -2.14 -0.50
CA ALA A 32 22.78 -3.49 -0.99
C ALA A 32 21.96 -3.91 -2.22
N GLU A 33 20.93 -3.17 -2.63
CA GLU A 33 20.10 -3.55 -3.77
C GLU A 33 20.83 -3.36 -5.11
N ARG A 34 20.90 -4.43 -5.91
CA ARG A 34 21.55 -4.39 -7.23
C ARG A 34 20.63 -3.73 -8.28
N PRO A 35 21.20 -3.03 -9.28
CA PRO A 35 20.40 -2.49 -10.38
C PRO A 35 19.82 -3.61 -11.26
N ARG A 36 18.64 -3.37 -11.85
CA ARG A 36 17.95 -4.33 -12.72
C ARG A 36 18.78 -4.61 -13.99
N PRO A 37 18.85 -5.87 -14.48
CA PRO A 37 19.60 -6.20 -15.70
C PRO A 37 19.15 -5.41 -16.94
N GLU A 38 17.83 -5.21 -17.08
CA GLU A 38 17.24 -4.41 -18.16
C GLU A 38 17.68 -2.94 -18.10
N PHE A 39 17.78 -2.39 -16.88
CA PHE A 39 18.25 -1.02 -16.65
C PHE A 39 19.73 -0.87 -16.99
N THR A 40 20.55 -1.83 -16.55
CA THR A 40 21.99 -1.82 -16.85
C THR A 40 22.26 -1.97 -18.34
N ALA A 41 21.46 -2.75 -19.06
CA ALA A 41 21.61 -2.96 -20.50
C ALA A 41 21.21 -1.74 -21.33
N MET A 42 20.24 -0.95 -20.87
CA MET A 42 19.71 0.20 -21.63
C MET A 42 20.27 1.56 -21.19
N ALA A 43 21.09 1.59 -20.14
CA ALA A 43 21.65 2.84 -19.61
C ALA A 43 22.59 3.51 -20.62
N PRO A 44 22.37 4.81 -20.97
CA PRO A 44 23.18 5.50 -21.96
C PRO A 44 24.55 5.95 -21.41
N MET A 45 24.71 6.01 -20.08
CA MET A 45 25.95 6.46 -19.43
C MET A 45 26.13 5.80 -18.05
N THR A 46 27.36 5.83 -17.54
CA THR A 46 27.69 5.52 -16.14
C THR A 46 28.09 6.80 -15.39
N THR A 47 27.87 6.82 -14.09
CA THR A 47 28.30 7.88 -13.18
C THR A 47 28.93 7.26 -11.95
N ARG A 48 29.92 7.94 -11.37
CA ARG A 48 30.53 7.51 -10.11
C ARG A 48 29.63 7.85 -8.92
N ASN A 49 29.34 6.87 -8.08
CA ASN A 49 28.57 7.06 -6.86
C ASN A 49 29.39 7.84 -5.81
N PRO A 50 28.87 8.93 -5.23
CA PRO A 50 29.60 9.76 -4.27
C PRO A 50 29.87 9.07 -2.93
N ILE A 51 29.12 8.01 -2.59
CA ILE A 51 29.23 7.30 -1.31
C ILE A 51 30.11 6.07 -1.44
N THR A 52 29.80 5.18 -2.38
CA THR A 52 30.52 3.91 -2.58
C THR A 52 31.78 4.08 -3.44
N GLY A 53 31.87 5.17 -4.21
CA GLY A 53 32.96 5.41 -5.15
C GLY A 53 32.93 4.51 -6.39
N ALA A 54 31.94 3.64 -6.53
CA ALA A 54 31.78 2.71 -7.65
C ALA A 54 31.14 3.38 -8.88
N GLU A 55 31.49 2.91 -10.08
CA GLU A 55 30.86 3.31 -11.34
C GLU A 55 29.51 2.59 -11.50
N GLU A 56 28.43 3.35 -11.71
CA GLU A 56 27.07 2.83 -11.77
C GLU A 56 26.30 3.38 -12.98
N PRO A 57 25.45 2.57 -13.64
CA PRO A 57 24.64 3.03 -14.76
C PRO A 57 23.64 4.12 -14.33
N TYR A 58 23.49 5.17 -15.15
CA TYR A 58 22.70 6.35 -14.85
C TYR A 58 21.88 6.83 -16.06
N PHE A 59 20.65 7.26 -15.77
CA PHE A 59 19.77 7.92 -16.72
C PHE A 59 19.55 9.37 -16.30
N PRO A 60 19.61 10.34 -17.23
CA PRO A 60 19.43 11.75 -16.88
C PRO A 60 17.97 12.06 -16.51
N ASP A 61 17.80 12.84 -15.43
CA ASP A 61 16.48 13.08 -14.81
C ASP A 61 15.44 13.67 -15.76
N LYS A 62 15.85 14.55 -16.68
CA LYS A 62 14.93 15.15 -17.69
C LYS A 62 14.30 14.11 -18.61
N GLN A 63 15.06 13.09 -19.02
CA GLN A 63 14.54 12.02 -19.88
C GLN A 63 13.61 11.08 -19.10
N ARG A 64 13.95 10.79 -17.83
CA ARG A 64 13.09 10.00 -16.95
C ARG A 64 11.77 10.72 -16.69
N PHE A 65 11.81 12.01 -16.36
CA PHE A 65 10.62 12.82 -16.12
C PHE A 65 9.68 12.87 -17.33
N ASN A 66 10.21 13.12 -18.54
CA ASN A 66 9.40 13.16 -19.76
C ASN A 66 8.74 11.80 -20.07
N ARG A 67 9.43 10.69 -19.79
CA ARG A 67 8.88 9.33 -19.93
C ARG A 67 7.82 9.02 -18.88
N THR A 68 8.05 9.38 -17.62
CA THR A 68 7.06 9.24 -16.54
C THR A 68 5.81 10.07 -16.82
N LEU A 69 5.96 11.31 -17.31
CA LEU A 69 4.82 12.16 -17.65
C LEU A 69 3.97 11.57 -18.79
N THR A 70 4.63 11.00 -19.81
CA THR A 70 3.96 10.27 -20.90
C THR A 70 3.23 9.02 -20.36
N GLY A 71 3.87 8.32 -19.41
CA GLY A 71 3.34 7.18 -18.65
C GLY A 71 2.18 7.52 -17.71
N CYS A 72 2.04 8.77 -17.28
CA CYS A 72 0.93 9.27 -16.44
C CYS A 72 -0.27 9.75 -17.28
N MET A 73 -0.03 10.43 -18.40
CA MET A 73 -1.07 10.75 -19.41
C MET A 73 -1.67 9.44 -19.98
N ALA A 74 -0.84 8.41 -20.02
CA ALA A 74 -1.01 7.08 -19.43
C ALA A 74 -2.37 6.56 -18.91
N ILE A 75 -3.00 7.26 -18.00
CA ILE A 75 -3.94 6.56 -17.09
C ILE A 75 -5.39 6.68 -17.57
N LEU A 76 -5.67 7.52 -18.59
CA LEU A 76 -7.02 7.84 -19.07
C LEU A 76 -7.60 6.93 -20.18
N LEU A 77 -6.85 5.95 -20.72
CA LEU A 77 -7.35 5.04 -21.76
C LEU A 77 -7.38 3.60 -21.22
N MET A 78 -8.53 3.24 -20.66
CA MET A 78 -8.66 2.24 -19.59
C MET A 78 -8.70 0.76 -20.01
N VAL A 79 -8.43 0.38 -21.26
CA VAL A 79 -8.49 -1.06 -21.64
C VAL A 79 -7.31 -1.53 -22.51
N ILE A 80 -6.56 -0.64 -23.18
CA ILE A 80 -5.44 -1.03 -24.08
C ILE A 80 -4.04 -0.88 -23.43
N ARG A 81 -3.94 -0.21 -22.26
CA ARG A 81 -2.65 0.21 -21.68
C ARG A 81 -1.97 -0.73 -20.70
N THR A 82 -2.65 -1.77 -20.21
CA THR A 82 -2.03 -2.83 -19.41
C THR A 82 -0.85 -3.50 -20.15
N ILE A 83 -0.85 -3.45 -21.49
CA ILE A 83 0.24 -3.96 -22.35
C ILE A 83 1.32 -2.89 -22.65
N SER A 84 0.97 -1.59 -22.68
CA SER A 84 1.89 -0.52 -23.15
C SER A 84 2.80 0.07 -22.07
N VAL A 85 2.46 -0.03 -20.78
CA VAL A 85 3.26 0.57 -19.68
C VAL A 85 4.34 -0.38 -19.14
N PHE A 86 4.23 -1.68 -19.40
CA PHE A 86 5.23 -2.69 -19.03
C PHE A 86 6.60 -2.48 -19.71
N LEU A 87 6.70 -1.60 -20.73
CA LEU A 87 7.90 -1.49 -21.59
C LEU A 87 8.64 -0.13 -21.59
N SER A 88 8.20 0.92 -20.88
CA SER A 88 8.76 2.28 -21.13
C SER A 88 9.37 3.05 -19.95
N GLU A 89 9.17 2.63 -18.70
CA GLU A 89 9.74 3.34 -17.54
C GLU A 89 10.91 2.58 -16.90
N MET A 90 12.12 2.97 -17.29
CA MET A 90 13.37 2.33 -16.90
C MET A 90 13.77 2.75 -15.48
N HIS A 91 13.35 1.97 -14.48
CA HIS A 91 13.71 2.16 -13.07
C HIS A 91 15.01 1.42 -12.73
N ARG A 92 15.87 2.07 -11.92
CA ARG A 92 17.20 1.56 -11.57
C ARG A 92 17.14 0.26 -10.76
N THR A 93 16.34 0.23 -9.70
CA THR A 93 16.22 -0.89 -8.78
C THR A 93 14.87 -1.58 -8.93
N GLN A 94 14.78 -2.84 -8.48
CA GLN A 94 13.55 -3.63 -8.56
C GLN A 94 12.48 -3.01 -7.65
N SER A 95 12.86 -2.60 -6.44
CA SER A 95 11.94 -1.92 -5.51
C SER A 95 11.27 -0.70 -6.14
N LYS A 96 12.04 0.18 -6.82
CA LYS A 96 11.50 1.39 -7.46
C LYS A 96 10.58 1.08 -8.65
N TYR A 97 10.88 0.01 -9.39
CA TYR A 97 10.01 -0.45 -10.48
C TYR A 97 8.67 -0.94 -9.91
N GLU A 98 8.73 -1.80 -8.89
CA GLU A 98 7.56 -2.37 -8.23
C GLU A 98 6.71 -1.30 -7.56
N ASP A 99 7.32 -0.34 -6.84
CA ASP A 99 6.58 0.76 -6.20
C ASP A 99 5.75 1.57 -7.21
N MET A 100 6.32 1.90 -8.38
CA MET A 100 5.58 2.65 -9.41
C MET A 100 4.54 1.79 -10.12
N PHE A 101 4.82 0.50 -10.31
CA PHE A 101 3.85 -0.45 -10.84
C PHE A 101 2.65 -0.58 -9.88
N ILE A 102 2.91 -0.80 -8.59
CA ILE A 102 1.92 -0.88 -7.52
C ILE A 102 1.06 0.37 -7.50
N LEU A 103 1.68 1.56 -7.52
CA LEU A 103 0.94 2.83 -7.50
C LEU A 103 -0.04 2.94 -8.69
N LYS A 104 0.39 2.57 -9.90
CA LYS A 104 -0.45 2.64 -11.10
C LYS A 104 -1.62 1.66 -11.04
N VAL A 105 -1.35 0.42 -10.65
CA VAL A 105 -2.42 -0.60 -10.53
C VAL A 105 -3.37 -0.23 -9.39
N PHE A 106 -2.84 0.27 -8.27
CA PHE A 106 -3.65 0.76 -7.16
C PHE A 106 -4.59 1.89 -7.61
N VAL A 107 -4.11 2.92 -8.32
CA VAL A 107 -4.97 4.02 -8.80
C VAL A 107 -6.09 3.50 -9.69
N PHE A 108 -5.79 2.58 -10.61
CA PHE A 108 -6.79 1.95 -11.47
C PHE A 108 -7.84 1.19 -10.66
N GLN A 109 -7.41 0.34 -9.74
CA GLN A 109 -8.31 -0.46 -8.91
C GLN A 109 -9.10 0.41 -7.92
N PHE A 110 -8.49 1.43 -7.36
CA PHE A 110 -9.14 2.40 -6.49
C PHE A 110 -10.28 3.11 -7.23
N VAL A 111 -10.04 3.62 -8.44
CA VAL A 111 -11.12 4.24 -9.23
C VAL A 111 -12.22 3.21 -9.53
N ASN A 112 -11.88 2.00 -9.96
CA ASN A 112 -12.88 0.99 -10.30
C ASN A 112 -13.76 0.60 -9.10
N PHE A 113 -13.15 0.24 -7.97
CA PHE A 113 -13.89 -0.23 -6.79
C PHE A 113 -14.62 0.90 -6.04
N TYR A 114 -14.07 2.11 -6.04
CA TYR A 114 -14.65 3.23 -5.30
C TYR A 114 -15.59 4.11 -6.14
N SER A 115 -15.57 4.01 -7.48
CA SER A 115 -16.40 4.85 -8.36
C SER A 115 -17.89 4.83 -8.01
N SER A 116 -18.46 3.64 -7.85
CA SER A 116 -19.89 3.49 -7.55
C SER A 116 -20.25 4.03 -6.15
N PRO A 117 -19.56 3.65 -5.05
CA PRO A 117 -19.81 4.24 -3.74
C PRO A 117 -19.61 5.77 -3.70
N VAL A 118 -18.57 6.29 -4.37
CA VAL A 118 -18.33 7.75 -4.48
C VAL A 118 -19.48 8.44 -5.22
N TYR A 119 -19.99 7.84 -6.30
CA TYR A 119 -21.13 8.36 -7.04
C TYR A 119 -22.39 8.43 -6.16
N ILE A 120 -22.73 7.34 -5.46
CA ILE A 120 -23.90 7.30 -4.56
C ILE A 120 -23.73 8.30 -3.40
N ALA A 121 -22.53 8.40 -2.84
CA ALA A 121 -22.24 9.27 -1.71
C ALA A 121 -22.41 10.77 -2.04
N PHE A 122 -21.84 11.23 -3.17
CA PHE A 122 -21.63 12.66 -3.41
C PHE A 122 -22.38 13.23 -4.62
N PHE A 123 -22.73 12.41 -5.62
CA PHE A 123 -23.29 12.89 -6.88
C PHE A 123 -24.77 12.54 -7.04
N LYS A 124 -25.19 11.34 -6.64
CA LYS A 124 -26.57 10.86 -6.75
C LYS A 124 -27.55 11.76 -6.00
N GLY A 125 -28.66 12.14 -6.64
CA GLY A 125 -29.69 13.01 -6.05
C GLY A 125 -29.32 14.49 -5.87
N ARG A 126 -28.08 14.93 -6.16
CA ARG A 126 -27.68 16.33 -5.93
C ARG A 126 -28.00 17.27 -7.09
N PHE A 127 -27.98 16.75 -8.32
CA PHE A 127 -28.09 17.52 -9.57
C PHE A 127 -29.36 17.21 -10.38
N VAL A 128 -30.45 16.76 -9.74
CA VAL A 128 -31.68 16.31 -10.43
C VAL A 128 -32.55 17.49 -10.91
N GLY A 129 -32.59 18.60 -10.16
CA GLY A 129 -33.45 19.75 -10.46
C GLY A 129 -34.72 19.76 -9.58
N TYR A 130 -35.87 20.11 -10.16
CA TYR A 130 -37.17 20.05 -9.48
C TYR A 130 -38.27 19.64 -10.48
N PRO A 131 -39.45 19.18 -10.00
CA PRO A 131 -40.56 18.83 -10.88
C PRO A 131 -40.94 19.98 -11.82
N GLY A 132 -40.80 19.76 -13.13
CA GLY A 132 -41.03 20.76 -14.19
C GLY A 132 -39.75 21.28 -14.85
N ASN A 133 -38.59 21.20 -14.19
CA ASN A 133 -37.29 21.54 -14.77
C ASN A 133 -36.21 20.59 -14.22
N TYR A 134 -36.05 19.46 -14.91
CA TYR A 134 -35.05 18.45 -14.58
C TYR A 134 -33.76 18.70 -15.37
N ASN A 135 -32.61 18.53 -14.72
CA ASN A 135 -31.35 18.51 -15.44
C ASN A 135 -31.20 17.16 -16.13
N SER A 136 -31.00 17.19 -17.45
CA SER A 136 -30.65 16.02 -18.23
C SER A 136 -29.14 16.00 -18.53
N LEU A 137 -28.52 14.84 -18.36
CA LEU A 137 -27.16 14.58 -18.80
C LEU A 137 -27.24 13.60 -19.98
N PHE A 138 -26.73 14.00 -21.14
CA PHE A 138 -26.86 13.24 -22.40
C PHE A 138 -28.31 12.88 -22.77
N GLY A 139 -29.26 13.76 -22.47
CA GLY A 139 -30.68 13.56 -22.78
C GLY A 139 -31.42 12.61 -21.81
N VAL A 140 -30.73 12.03 -20.82
CA VAL A 140 -31.34 11.19 -19.78
C VAL A 140 -31.46 11.99 -18.47
N ARG A 141 -32.56 11.80 -17.74
CA ARG A 141 -32.77 12.43 -16.43
C ARG A 141 -31.79 11.85 -15.40
N ASN A 142 -31.13 12.72 -14.64
CA ASN A 142 -30.28 12.31 -13.53
C ASN A 142 -31.05 11.51 -12.46
N GLU A 143 -30.39 10.53 -11.86
CA GLU A 143 -30.97 9.67 -10.84
C GLU A 143 -31.16 10.40 -9.50
N ASP A 144 -32.29 10.11 -8.85
CA ASP A 144 -32.63 10.62 -7.51
C ASP A 144 -32.46 9.52 -6.45
N CYS A 145 -32.30 9.92 -5.19
CA CYS A 145 -32.23 8.99 -4.06
C CYS A 145 -33.63 8.43 -3.73
N GLY A 146 -33.68 7.18 -3.26
CA GLY A 146 -34.91 6.59 -2.72
C GLY A 146 -35.43 7.25 -1.44
N ALA A 147 -36.61 6.82 -0.98
CA ALA A 147 -37.25 7.36 0.23
C ALA A 147 -36.37 7.23 1.50
N GLY A 148 -35.57 6.16 1.60
CA GLY A 148 -34.59 5.94 2.67
C GLY A 148 -33.40 6.91 2.68
N GLY A 149 -33.21 7.67 1.59
CA GLY A 149 -32.05 8.53 1.38
C GLY A 149 -30.81 7.78 0.88
N CYS A 150 -29.89 8.52 0.24
CA CYS A 150 -28.69 7.92 -0.35
C CYS A 150 -27.73 7.28 0.67
N LEU A 151 -27.79 7.65 1.96
CA LEU A 151 -26.95 7.05 3.00
C LEU A 151 -27.27 5.56 3.22
N VAL A 152 -28.54 5.17 3.13
CA VAL A 152 -28.96 3.76 3.29
C VAL A 152 -28.57 2.94 2.07
N GLU A 153 -28.73 3.49 0.86
CA GLU A 153 -28.27 2.84 -0.38
C GLU A 153 -26.77 2.60 -0.36
N LEU A 154 -25.99 3.60 0.06
CA LEU A 154 -24.54 3.49 0.23
C LEU A 154 -24.18 2.42 1.29
N ALA A 155 -24.89 2.38 2.42
CA ALA A 155 -24.64 1.37 3.45
C ALA A 155 -24.91 -0.05 2.96
N GLN A 156 -25.96 -0.25 2.15
CA GLN A 156 -26.28 -1.53 1.52
C GLN A 156 -25.21 -1.95 0.52
N GLU A 157 -24.78 -1.04 -0.36
CA GLU A 157 -23.70 -1.30 -1.31
C GLU A 157 -22.41 -1.69 -0.59
N MET A 158 -22.02 -0.94 0.44
CA MET A 158 -20.85 -1.27 1.26
C MET A 158 -20.96 -2.64 1.91
N LEU A 159 -22.13 -3.01 2.44
CA LEU A 159 -22.34 -4.31 3.06
C LEU A 159 -22.19 -5.44 2.03
N VAL A 160 -22.75 -5.26 0.83
CA VAL A 160 -22.64 -6.24 -0.26
C VAL A 160 -21.19 -6.37 -0.72
N ILE A 161 -20.45 -5.27 -0.87
CA ILE A 161 -19.04 -5.33 -1.26
C ILE A 161 -18.21 -5.97 -0.15
N MET A 162 -18.29 -5.47 1.08
CA MET A 162 -17.41 -5.90 2.17
C MET A 162 -17.72 -7.31 2.70
N VAL A 163 -18.97 -7.76 2.67
CA VAL A 163 -19.33 -9.13 3.09
C VAL A 163 -19.35 -10.06 1.89
N GLY A 164 -19.97 -9.64 0.78
CA GLY A 164 -20.18 -10.47 -0.39
C GLY A 164 -18.90 -10.71 -1.18
N LYS A 165 -18.18 -9.65 -1.60
CA LYS A 165 -16.89 -9.82 -2.31
C LYS A 165 -15.91 -10.59 -1.45
N GLN A 166 -15.87 -10.29 -0.15
CA GLN A 166 -14.94 -10.96 0.75
C GLN A 166 -15.23 -12.44 0.92
N LEU A 167 -16.49 -12.82 1.09
CA LEU A 167 -16.87 -14.23 1.11
C LEU A 167 -16.47 -14.94 -0.18
N ILE A 168 -16.72 -14.31 -1.34
CA ILE A 168 -16.34 -14.86 -2.64
C ILE A 168 -14.82 -14.99 -2.76
N ASN A 169 -14.06 -13.97 -2.35
CA ASN A 169 -12.60 -13.99 -2.34
C ASN A 169 -12.07 -15.12 -1.46
N ASN A 170 -12.52 -15.23 -0.21
CA ASN A 170 -12.06 -16.28 0.71
C ASN A 170 -12.37 -17.70 0.16
N VAL A 171 -13.54 -17.87 -0.49
CA VAL A 171 -13.90 -19.13 -1.17
C VAL A 171 -12.99 -19.39 -2.37
N GLN A 172 -12.74 -18.38 -3.20
CA GLN A 172 -11.84 -18.50 -4.35
C GLN A 172 -10.40 -18.76 -3.90
N GLU A 173 -9.96 -18.15 -2.82
CA GLU A 173 -8.61 -18.31 -2.27
C GLU A 173 -8.39 -19.71 -1.68
N PHE A 174 -9.43 -20.31 -1.08
CA PHE A 174 -9.36 -21.69 -0.63
C PHE A 174 -9.43 -22.70 -1.79
N ILE A 175 -10.35 -22.49 -2.75
CA ILE A 175 -10.64 -23.46 -3.81
C ILE A 175 -9.64 -23.37 -4.97
N SER A 176 -9.27 -22.16 -5.40
CA SER A 176 -8.44 -21.96 -6.58
C SER A 176 -7.05 -22.63 -6.50
N PRO A 177 -6.28 -22.58 -5.39
CA PRO A 177 -5.00 -23.27 -5.34
C PRO A 177 -5.21 -24.79 -5.36
N LYS A 178 -6.20 -25.33 -4.66
CA LYS A 178 -6.52 -26.78 -4.67
C LYS A 178 -6.84 -27.28 -6.08
N VAL A 179 -7.64 -26.51 -6.83
CA VAL A 179 -8.00 -26.83 -8.22
C VAL A 179 -6.79 -26.72 -9.14
N LYS A 180 -5.99 -25.65 -9.03
CA LYS A 180 -4.77 -25.47 -9.83
C LYS A 180 -3.75 -26.58 -9.55
N SER A 181 -3.50 -26.89 -8.28
CA SER A 181 -2.63 -27.99 -7.83
C SER A 181 -3.10 -29.35 -8.38
N TRP A 182 -4.41 -29.63 -8.30
CA TRP A 182 -5.00 -30.84 -8.88
C TRP A 182 -4.81 -30.92 -10.39
N TRP A 183 -5.03 -29.81 -11.11
CA TRP A 183 -4.89 -29.77 -12.56
C TRP A 183 -3.43 -29.91 -12.99
N GLN A 184 -2.50 -29.26 -12.29
CA GLN A 184 -1.06 -29.38 -12.51
C GLN A 184 -0.61 -30.84 -12.33
N ARG A 185 -1.03 -31.50 -11.25
CA ARG A 185 -0.73 -32.93 -10.99
C ARG A 185 -1.27 -33.84 -12.10
N ARG A 186 -2.50 -33.63 -12.56
CA ARG A 186 -3.07 -34.39 -13.69
C ARG A 186 -2.32 -34.15 -15.01
N LYS A 187 -1.87 -32.93 -15.27
CA LYS A 187 -1.11 -32.58 -16.48
C LYS A 187 0.28 -33.24 -16.48
N MET A 188 0.93 -33.34 -15.31
CA MET A 188 2.24 -33.97 -15.17
C MET A 188 2.18 -35.50 -15.13
N SER A 189 1.04 -36.10 -14.77
CA SER A 189 0.84 -37.54 -14.79
C SER A 189 -0.43 -37.92 -15.57
N PRO A 190 -0.40 -37.82 -16.91
CA PRO A 190 -1.53 -38.22 -17.76
C PRO A 190 -1.68 -39.75 -17.85
N GLN A 191 -0.61 -40.51 -17.64
CA GLN A 191 -0.63 -41.97 -17.62
C GLN A 191 -0.72 -42.45 -16.17
N GLY A 192 -1.90 -42.93 -15.79
CA GLY A 192 -2.23 -43.44 -14.46
C GLY A 192 -1.48 -44.70 -14.02
N LYS A 193 -0.15 -44.67 -13.97
CA LYS A 193 0.65 -45.68 -13.28
C LYS A 193 0.80 -45.25 -11.81
N LYS A 194 -0.14 -45.73 -11.00
CA LYS A 194 0.02 -45.88 -9.55
C LYS A 194 1.10 -46.95 -9.28
N GLU A 195 2.36 -46.61 -9.49
CA GLU A 195 3.40 -47.21 -8.66
C GLU A 195 3.63 -46.22 -7.52
N GLU A 196 3.48 -46.66 -6.27
CA GLU A 196 3.90 -45.92 -5.07
C GLU A 196 5.42 -45.79 -5.03
N LYS A 197 6.05 -45.27 -6.09
CA LYS A 197 7.41 -44.77 -5.98
C LYS A 197 7.34 -43.56 -5.06
N LYS A 198 7.97 -43.68 -3.89
CA LYS A 198 8.23 -42.54 -3.00
C LYS A 198 8.86 -41.43 -3.86
N LEU A 199 8.09 -40.38 -4.14
CA LEU A 199 8.61 -39.24 -4.87
C LEU A 199 9.76 -38.65 -4.07
N SER A 200 10.79 -38.22 -4.78
CA SER A 200 11.86 -37.47 -4.16
C SER A 200 11.32 -36.12 -3.62
N PRO A 201 11.91 -35.55 -2.56
CA PRO A 201 11.42 -34.29 -1.98
C PRO A 201 11.34 -33.14 -3.00
N TRP A 202 12.31 -33.01 -3.90
CA TRP A 202 12.33 -31.96 -4.92
C TRP A 202 11.26 -32.17 -6.01
N GLU A 203 10.94 -33.42 -6.37
CA GLU A 203 9.83 -33.72 -7.28
C GLU A 203 8.50 -33.36 -6.64
N ALA A 204 8.31 -33.64 -5.35
CA ALA A 204 7.11 -33.25 -4.62
C ALA A 204 6.93 -31.72 -4.61
N ASP A 205 8.00 -30.97 -4.34
CA ASP A 205 7.99 -29.50 -4.37
C ASP A 205 7.74 -28.96 -5.79
N TYR A 206 8.30 -29.59 -6.82
CA TYR A 206 8.03 -29.20 -8.20
C TYR A 206 6.56 -29.40 -8.60
N GLN A 207 5.80 -30.25 -7.90
CA GLN A 207 4.37 -30.37 -8.17
C GLN A 207 3.50 -29.24 -7.59
N LEU A 208 4.04 -28.45 -6.65
CA LEU A 208 3.35 -27.32 -6.03
C LEU A 208 3.29 -26.09 -6.96
N LEU A 209 2.45 -25.12 -6.60
CA LEU A 209 2.27 -23.86 -7.33
C LEU A 209 3.43 -22.90 -7.09
N VAL A 210 3.77 -22.10 -8.10
CA VAL A 210 4.76 -21.03 -7.95
C VAL A 210 4.10 -19.85 -7.22
N CYS A 211 4.80 -19.26 -6.26
CA CYS A 211 4.36 -18.03 -5.59
C CYS A 211 4.63 -16.83 -6.52
N GLU A 212 3.58 -16.11 -6.93
CA GLU A 212 3.65 -14.95 -7.85
C GLU A 212 3.94 -13.62 -7.13
N GLY A 213 4.16 -13.66 -5.80
CA GLY A 213 4.45 -12.50 -4.96
C GLY A 213 3.32 -12.11 -4.03
N LEU A 214 3.51 -11.01 -3.28
CA LEU A 214 2.59 -10.52 -2.25
C LEU A 214 1.71 -9.34 -2.71
N PHE A 215 1.85 -8.92 -3.97
CA PHE A 215 1.19 -7.73 -4.50
C PHE A 215 -0.34 -7.78 -4.33
N SER A 216 -0.96 -8.86 -4.79
CA SER A 216 -2.42 -9.03 -4.76
C SER A 216 -2.94 -9.09 -3.32
N GLU A 217 -2.20 -9.71 -2.41
CA GLU A 217 -2.55 -9.82 -0.99
C GLU A 217 -2.56 -8.44 -0.31
N TYR A 218 -1.51 -7.64 -0.52
CA TYR A 218 -1.48 -6.26 -0.02
C TYR A 218 -2.56 -5.39 -0.65
N LEU A 219 -2.79 -5.52 -1.96
CA LEU A 219 -3.81 -4.75 -2.66
C LEU A 219 -5.20 -5.00 -2.06
N GLU A 220 -5.55 -6.26 -1.78
CA GLU A 220 -6.81 -6.64 -1.14
C GLU A 220 -6.95 -5.98 0.23
N MET A 221 -5.92 -6.12 1.09
CA MET A 221 -5.94 -5.58 2.44
C MET A 221 -6.01 -4.03 2.47
N VAL A 222 -5.31 -3.36 1.57
CA VAL A 222 -5.31 -1.89 1.46
C VAL A 222 -6.66 -1.38 0.93
N LEU A 223 -7.26 -2.06 -0.04
CA LEU A 223 -8.61 -1.72 -0.52
C LEU A 223 -9.64 -1.95 0.60
N GLN A 224 -9.53 -3.01 1.39
CA GLN A 224 -10.41 -3.23 2.55
C GLN A 224 -10.25 -2.12 3.60
N PHE A 225 -9.02 -1.71 3.91
CA PHE A 225 -8.76 -0.58 4.81
C PHE A 225 -9.44 0.71 4.34
N GLY A 226 -9.44 0.99 3.03
CA GLY A 226 -10.14 2.14 2.48
C GLY A 226 -11.66 2.07 2.65
N PHE A 227 -12.30 0.90 2.47
CA PHE A 227 -13.74 0.74 2.70
C PHE A 227 -14.10 0.96 4.17
N VAL A 228 -13.25 0.48 5.09
CA VAL A 228 -13.43 0.65 6.54
C VAL A 228 -13.23 2.09 7.00
N THR A 229 -12.46 2.90 6.29
CA THR A 229 -12.10 4.26 6.72
C THR A 229 -12.86 5.35 5.97
N ILE A 230 -12.98 5.29 4.65
CA ILE A 230 -13.53 6.36 3.80
C ILE A 230 -15.04 6.54 4.00
N PHE A 231 -15.78 5.45 4.17
CA PHE A 231 -17.25 5.47 4.20
C PHE A 231 -17.86 5.00 5.53
N VAL A 232 -17.08 4.97 6.60
CA VAL A 232 -17.54 4.44 7.89
C VAL A 232 -18.72 5.20 8.51
N ALA A 233 -18.88 6.48 8.17
CA ALA A 233 -20.05 7.25 8.56
C ALA A 233 -21.37 6.68 7.99
N ALA A 234 -21.32 5.96 6.87
CA ALA A 234 -22.48 5.30 6.27
C ALA A 234 -22.79 3.94 6.90
N CYS A 235 -21.75 3.13 7.17
CA CYS A 235 -21.91 1.79 7.76
C CYS A 235 -20.98 1.59 8.98
N PRO A 236 -21.47 1.83 10.21
CA PRO A 236 -20.67 1.67 11.43
C PRO A 236 -20.24 0.22 11.73
N LEU A 237 -20.91 -0.77 11.15
CA LEU A 237 -20.55 -2.19 11.31
C LEU A 237 -19.33 -2.61 10.48
N ALA A 238 -18.83 -1.75 9.59
CA ALA A 238 -17.72 -2.06 8.69
C ALA A 238 -16.46 -2.60 9.39
N PRO A 239 -15.98 -2.02 10.50
CA PRO A 239 -14.79 -2.53 11.19
C PRO A 239 -14.97 -3.94 11.76
N LEU A 240 -16.19 -4.31 12.19
CA LEU A 240 -16.46 -5.64 12.73
C LEU A 240 -16.41 -6.70 11.63
N CYS A 241 -17.01 -6.42 10.47
CA CYS A 241 -16.94 -7.31 9.31
C CYS A 241 -15.50 -7.47 8.82
N ALA A 242 -14.74 -6.38 8.77
CA ALA A 242 -13.32 -6.40 8.43
C ALA A 242 -12.47 -7.20 9.42
N LEU A 243 -12.77 -7.13 10.72
CA LEU A 243 -12.07 -7.90 11.74
C LEU A 243 -12.28 -9.42 11.56
N ILE A 244 -13.53 -9.84 11.34
CA ILE A 244 -13.87 -11.24 11.06
C ILE A 244 -13.17 -11.70 9.79
N ASN A 245 -13.15 -10.86 8.76
CA ASN A 245 -12.44 -11.19 7.55
C ASN A 245 -10.94 -11.39 7.80
N ASN A 246 -10.26 -10.40 8.39
CA ASN A 246 -8.83 -10.48 8.65
C ASN A 246 -8.45 -11.70 9.50
N TRP A 247 -9.34 -12.13 10.42
CA TRP A 247 -9.13 -13.33 11.20
C TRP A 247 -9.16 -14.61 10.35
N LEU A 248 -10.07 -14.69 9.37
CA LEU A 248 -10.10 -15.79 8.41
C LEU A 248 -8.93 -15.72 7.42
N GLU A 249 -8.65 -14.53 6.90
CA GLU A 249 -7.59 -14.26 5.93
C GLU A 249 -6.23 -14.77 6.41
N ILE A 250 -5.83 -14.39 7.63
CA ILE A 250 -4.55 -14.81 8.22
C ILE A 250 -4.41 -16.35 8.23
N ARG A 251 -5.52 -17.08 8.39
CA ARG A 251 -5.51 -18.56 8.42
C ARG A 251 -5.48 -19.15 7.02
N LEU A 252 -6.25 -18.58 6.08
CA LEU A 252 -6.29 -19.02 4.69
C LEU A 252 -4.96 -18.76 3.99
N ASP A 253 -4.38 -17.57 4.18
CA ASP A 253 -3.05 -17.21 3.73
C ASP A 253 -1.99 -18.17 4.27
N ALA A 254 -1.98 -18.41 5.58
CA ALA A 254 -1.02 -19.32 6.20
C ALA A 254 -1.14 -20.74 5.60
N GLN A 255 -2.36 -21.24 5.37
CA GLN A 255 -2.56 -22.54 4.74
C GLN A 255 -2.07 -22.55 3.28
N LYS A 256 -2.36 -21.50 2.52
CA LYS A 256 -1.93 -21.31 1.13
C LYS A 256 -0.40 -21.36 1.01
N PHE A 257 0.32 -20.62 1.87
CA PHE A 257 1.78 -20.61 1.90
C PHE A 257 2.41 -21.92 2.38
N VAL A 258 1.82 -22.59 3.36
CA VAL A 258 2.41 -23.82 3.94
C VAL A 258 2.13 -25.06 3.10
N THR A 259 0.98 -25.13 2.41
CA THR A 259 0.53 -26.38 1.76
C THR A 259 0.47 -26.35 0.25
N GLU A 260 0.26 -25.19 -0.38
CA GLU A 260 -0.02 -25.11 -1.82
C GLU A 260 1.11 -24.49 -2.63
N TYR A 261 1.82 -23.51 -2.05
CA TYR A 261 2.93 -22.86 -2.73
C TYR A 261 4.26 -23.56 -2.50
N ARG A 262 5.10 -23.49 -3.53
CA ARG A 262 6.55 -23.69 -3.41
C ARG A 262 7.12 -22.60 -2.51
N ARG A 263 8.13 -22.96 -1.73
CA ARG A 263 8.84 -22.02 -0.87
C ARG A 263 9.38 -20.86 -1.73
N PRO A 264 8.95 -19.60 -1.47
CA PRO A 264 9.50 -18.45 -2.18
C PRO A 264 10.95 -18.21 -1.77
N VAL A 265 11.69 -17.53 -2.64
CA VAL A 265 13.03 -17.04 -2.31
C VAL A 265 12.89 -15.95 -1.25
N VAL A 266 13.71 -16.02 -0.21
CA VAL A 266 13.67 -15.04 0.88
C VAL A 266 14.27 -13.73 0.38
N GLU A 267 13.48 -12.67 0.42
CA GLU A 267 13.89 -11.32 0.10
C GLU A 267 13.87 -10.46 1.36
N ARG A 268 14.87 -9.57 1.49
CA ARG A 268 14.94 -8.62 2.60
C ARG A 268 14.24 -7.33 2.19
N ALA A 269 13.34 -6.84 3.04
CA ALA A 269 12.66 -5.57 2.86
C ALA A 269 12.68 -4.79 4.17
N GLN A 270 12.89 -3.47 4.08
CA GLN A 270 12.94 -2.59 5.24
C GLN A 270 11.54 -2.23 5.77
N ASN A 271 10.58 -2.10 4.86
CA ASN A 271 9.23 -1.65 5.13
C ASN A 271 8.27 -2.25 4.08
N ILE A 272 6.98 -1.91 4.19
CA ILE A 272 5.94 -2.32 3.24
C ILE A 272 6.00 -1.56 1.89
N GLY A 273 7.03 -0.77 1.63
CA GLY A 273 7.20 0.01 0.39
C GLY A 273 6.15 1.10 0.21
N ILE A 274 5.75 1.32 -1.05
CA ILE A 274 4.76 2.35 -1.46
C ILE A 274 3.38 2.22 -0.78
N TRP A 275 3.07 1.05 -0.21
CA TRP A 275 1.80 0.83 0.49
C TRP A 275 1.60 1.77 1.68
N PHE A 276 2.67 2.18 2.37
CA PHE A 276 2.55 3.11 3.49
C PHE A 276 2.09 4.52 3.06
N PRO A 277 2.72 5.18 2.06
CA PRO A 277 2.17 6.40 1.45
C PRO A 277 0.73 6.25 0.93
N ILE A 278 0.37 5.09 0.36
CA ILE A 278 -1.01 4.82 -0.09
C ILE A 278 -1.98 4.82 1.10
N LEU A 279 -1.64 4.13 2.19
CA LEU A 279 -2.46 4.12 3.41
C LEU A 279 -2.60 5.51 4.04
N GLN A 280 -1.54 6.32 3.99
CA GLN A 280 -1.60 7.73 4.38
C GLN A 280 -2.58 8.51 3.49
N PHE A 281 -2.49 8.38 2.16
CA PHE A 281 -3.42 9.02 1.22
C PHE A 281 -4.89 8.63 1.50
N ILE A 282 -5.16 7.34 1.72
CA ILE A 282 -6.49 6.83 2.07
C ILE A 282 -6.96 7.46 3.38
N THR A 283 -6.09 7.54 4.40
CA THR A 283 -6.44 8.11 5.71
C THR A 283 -6.80 9.59 5.61
N HIS A 284 -6.04 10.39 4.84
CA HIS A 284 -6.36 11.80 4.60
C HIS A 284 -7.68 11.95 3.84
N THR A 285 -7.86 11.15 2.78
CA THR A 285 -9.12 11.12 2.01
C THR A 285 -10.30 10.74 2.90
N ALA A 286 -10.12 9.80 3.83
CA ALA A 286 -11.16 9.37 4.75
C ALA A 286 -11.62 10.48 5.71
N VAL A 287 -10.74 11.37 6.17
CA VAL A 287 -11.16 12.54 6.97
C VAL A 287 -12.13 13.39 6.16
N LEU A 288 -11.75 13.73 4.93
CA LEU A 288 -12.53 14.57 4.03
C LEU A 288 -13.86 13.91 3.67
N SER A 289 -13.83 12.66 3.19
CA SER A 289 -15.02 11.93 2.78
C SER A 289 -16.04 11.78 3.92
N ASN A 290 -15.60 11.45 5.14
CA ASN A 290 -16.52 11.35 6.27
C ASN A 290 -17.13 12.72 6.65
N ALA A 291 -16.36 13.82 6.56
CA ALA A 291 -16.90 15.16 6.77
C ALA A 291 -18.01 15.49 5.76
N PHE A 292 -17.77 15.21 4.47
CA PHE A 292 -18.76 15.40 3.41
C PHE A 292 -19.99 14.50 3.56
N LEU A 293 -19.81 13.22 3.92
CA LEU A 293 -20.91 12.29 4.16
C LEU A 293 -21.83 12.77 5.29
N ILE A 294 -21.25 13.24 6.40
CA ILE A 294 -22.02 13.75 7.54
C ILE A 294 -22.72 15.06 7.15
N ALA A 295 -22.06 15.96 6.43
CA ALA A 295 -22.61 17.25 6.06
C ALA A 295 -23.72 17.18 5.00
N PHE A 296 -23.48 16.46 3.89
CA PHE A 296 -24.32 16.48 2.70
C PHE A 296 -25.23 15.26 2.58
N THR A 297 -24.71 14.06 2.82
CA THR A 297 -25.44 12.80 2.58
C THR A 297 -26.31 12.43 3.79
N SER A 298 -25.87 12.74 5.00
CA SER A 298 -26.62 12.48 6.23
C SER A 298 -27.68 13.54 6.52
N SER A 299 -28.70 13.17 7.29
CA SER A 299 -29.71 14.11 7.80
C SER A 299 -29.30 14.79 9.12
N PHE A 300 -28.04 14.65 9.56
CA PHE A 300 -27.57 15.20 10.83
C PHE A 300 -27.63 16.73 10.88
N VAL A 301 -26.97 17.41 9.92
CA VAL A 301 -26.89 18.89 9.90
C VAL A 301 -28.27 19.54 9.77
N PRO A 302 -29.17 19.10 8.86
CA PRO A 302 -30.51 19.69 8.76
C PRO A 302 -31.39 19.46 10.00
N ARG A 303 -31.29 18.29 10.65
CA ARG A 303 -31.99 18.03 11.92
C ARG A 303 -31.47 18.92 13.04
N LEU A 304 -30.16 19.12 13.12
CA LEU A 304 -29.55 20.00 14.12
C LEU A 304 -29.99 21.45 13.92
N TYR A 305 -30.01 21.93 12.67
CA TYR A 305 -30.51 23.25 12.32
C TYR A 305 -31.97 23.45 12.74
N PHE A 306 -32.85 22.49 12.42
CA PHE A 306 -34.27 22.56 12.81
C PHE A 306 -34.44 22.54 14.33
N ARG A 307 -33.67 21.68 15.02
CA ARG A 307 -33.70 21.56 16.48
C ARG A 307 -33.35 22.87 17.18
N TYR A 308 -32.39 23.61 16.64
CA TYR A 308 -31.92 24.87 17.22
C TYR A 308 -32.82 26.07 16.87
N THR A 309 -33.39 26.09 15.66
CA THR A 309 -34.13 27.27 15.15
C THR A 309 -35.64 27.22 15.39
N ARG A 310 -36.24 26.04 15.41
CA ARG A 310 -37.71 25.87 15.44
C ARG A 310 -38.18 25.14 16.67
N ASP A 311 -37.86 23.85 16.77
CA ASP A 311 -38.39 23.00 17.82
C ASP A 311 -37.37 21.92 18.22
N SER A 312 -37.06 21.89 19.51
CA SER A 312 -36.14 20.93 20.10
C SER A 312 -36.61 19.47 20.00
N SER A 313 -37.93 19.24 19.88
CA SER A 313 -38.56 17.92 19.80
C SER A 313 -38.62 17.32 18.40
N LEU A 314 -38.16 18.05 17.36
CA LEU A 314 -38.20 17.65 15.94
C LEU A 314 -39.62 17.42 15.38
N ASN A 315 -40.67 17.83 16.10
CA ASN A 315 -42.04 17.75 15.61
C ASN A 315 -42.22 18.64 14.37
N GLY A 316 -42.75 18.07 13.29
CA GLY A 316 -42.92 18.78 12.01
C GLY A 316 -41.66 18.87 11.13
N TYR A 317 -40.55 18.24 11.50
CA TYR A 317 -39.31 18.25 10.68
C TYR A 317 -39.51 17.76 9.23
N ILE A 318 -40.33 16.73 9.03
CA ILE A 318 -40.62 16.21 7.68
C ILE A 318 -41.38 17.25 6.86
N ASN A 319 -42.34 17.98 7.46
CA ASN A 319 -43.07 19.03 6.79
C ASN A 319 -42.16 20.22 6.42
N PHE A 320 -41.13 20.49 7.22
CA PHE A 320 -40.11 21.50 6.91
C PHE A 320 -39.16 21.11 5.77
N THR A 321 -38.85 19.83 5.63
CA THR A 321 -37.85 19.34 4.66
C THR A 321 -38.45 19.16 3.24
N LEU A 322 -39.77 19.09 3.14
CA LEU A 322 -40.49 18.87 1.88
C LEU A 322 -40.94 20.19 1.27
N ALA A 323 -40.63 20.41 0.00
CA ALA A 323 -41.20 21.46 -0.82
C ALA A 323 -42.39 20.94 -1.64
N THR A 324 -43.31 21.84 -2.00
CA THR A 324 -44.45 21.54 -2.86
C THR A 324 -44.07 21.77 -4.32
N SER A 325 -44.58 20.93 -5.23
CA SER A 325 -44.35 21.07 -6.67
C SER A 325 -44.93 22.38 -7.24
N PRO A 326 -44.23 23.04 -8.19
CA PRO A 326 -44.71 24.28 -8.79
C PRO A 326 -46.08 24.14 -9.46
N HIS A 327 -46.88 25.21 -9.44
CA HIS A 327 -48.22 25.22 -10.04
C HIS A 327 -48.21 24.88 -11.54
N THR A 328 -47.16 25.27 -12.28
CA THR A 328 -46.98 24.94 -13.71
C THR A 328 -46.92 23.44 -13.94
N PHE A 329 -46.24 22.70 -13.07
CA PHE A 329 -46.16 21.24 -13.14
C PHE A 329 -47.49 20.58 -12.78
N ASN A 330 -48.18 21.13 -11.77
CA ASN A 330 -49.47 20.61 -11.30
C ASN A 330 -50.57 20.76 -12.38
N GLN A 331 -50.60 21.88 -13.09
CA GLN A 331 -51.54 22.12 -14.19
C GLN A 331 -51.37 21.09 -15.33
N GLN A 332 -50.14 20.65 -15.59
CA GLN A 332 -49.85 19.62 -16.59
C GLN A 332 -50.26 18.21 -16.13
N HIS A 333 -50.42 17.98 -14.82
CA HIS A 333 -50.67 16.67 -14.22
C HIS A 333 -51.96 16.65 -13.37
N LEU A 334 -53.10 17.01 -13.97
CA LEU A 334 -54.44 16.94 -13.35
C LEU A 334 -54.55 17.63 -11.97
N ASN A 335 -53.86 18.75 -11.76
CA ASN A 335 -53.84 19.53 -10.51
C ASN A 335 -53.42 18.73 -9.25
N ALA A 336 -52.71 17.61 -9.40
CA ALA A 336 -52.17 16.87 -8.27
C ALA A 336 -50.92 17.57 -7.73
N SER A 337 -51.00 18.16 -6.53
CA SER A 337 -49.82 18.68 -5.83
C SER A 337 -49.00 17.53 -5.25
N CYS A 338 -47.71 17.45 -5.58
CA CYS A 338 -46.79 16.48 -5.00
C CYS A 338 -45.74 17.17 -4.13
N ARG A 339 -45.15 16.41 -3.21
CA ARG A 339 -44.10 16.89 -2.31
C ARG A 339 -42.79 16.20 -2.62
N TYR A 340 -41.72 16.97 -2.68
CA TYR A 340 -40.37 16.48 -2.96
C TYR A 340 -39.37 17.07 -1.96
N ARG A 341 -38.23 16.41 -1.80
CA ARG A 341 -37.17 16.91 -0.89
C ARG A 341 -36.47 18.10 -1.52
N GLY A 342 -36.49 19.24 -0.83
CA GLY A 342 -35.85 20.45 -1.32
C GLY A 342 -36.27 21.67 -0.53
N PHE A 343 -35.45 22.72 -0.57
CA PHE A 343 -35.72 24.01 0.06
C PHE A 343 -36.01 25.04 -1.05
N ARG A 344 -37.19 24.91 -1.65
CA ARG A 344 -37.65 25.78 -2.75
C ARG A 344 -39.07 26.28 -2.49
N ASN A 345 -39.40 27.44 -3.04
CA ASN A 345 -40.76 27.98 -3.03
C ASN A 345 -41.63 27.36 -4.14
N ASP A 346 -42.92 27.69 -4.16
CA ASP A 346 -43.88 27.21 -5.17
C ASP A 346 -43.58 27.69 -6.61
N LYS A 347 -42.64 28.63 -6.77
CA LYS A 347 -42.13 29.10 -8.08
C LYS A 347 -40.87 28.37 -8.53
N GLY A 348 -40.28 27.52 -7.67
CA GLY A 348 -39.05 26.78 -7.94
C GLY A 348 -37.75 27.52 -7.55
N GLU A 349 -37.83 28.71 -6.95
CA GLU A 349 -36.66 29.47 -6.46
C GLU A 349 -36.20 28.96 -5.09
N PHE A 350 -34.91 29.11 -4.79
CA PHE A 350 -34.35 28.67 -3.51
C PHE A 350 -34.79 29.56 -2.34
N LEU A 351 -35.15 28.93 -1.22
CA LEU A 351 -35.48 29.61 0.02
C LEU A 351 -34.19 30.04 0.76
N PRO A 352 -34.19 31.13 1.56
CA PRO A 352 -33.03 31.54 2.36
C PRO A 352 -32.46 30.41 3.25
N GLU A 353 -33.32 29.54 3.75
CA GLU A 353 -32.96 28.35 4.54
C GLU A 353 -32.01 27.41 3.78
N TYR A 354 -32.12 27.33 2.45
CA TYR A 354 -31.19 26.56 1.62
C TYR A 354 -29.75 27.09 1.77
N PHE A 355 -29.58 28.40 1.70
CA PHE A 355 -28.27 29.05 1.79
C PHE A 355 -27.71 29.00 3.21
N HIS A 356 -28.54 29.17 4.24
CA HIS A 356 -28.13 28.98 5.63
C HIS A 356 -27.64 27.55 5.89
N LEU A 357 -28.37 26.54 5.44
CA LEU A 357 -27.96 25.14 5.57
C LEU A 357 -26.68 24.85 4.78
N LEU A 358 -26.53 25.42 3.58
CA LEU A 358 -25.32 25.27 2.79
C LEU A 358 -24.10 25.86 3.50
N ALA A 359 -24.22 27.07 4.06
CA ALA A 359 -23.16 27.71 4.83
C ALA A 359 -22.77 26.87 6.05
N ILE A 360 -23.75 26.39 6.83
CA ILE A 360 -23.50 25.53 8.00
C ILE A 360 -22.80 24.22 7.61
N ARG A 361 -23.21 23.59 6.50
CA ARG A 361 -22.57 22.37 5.98
C ARG A 361 -21.10 22.60 5.63
N LEU A 362 -20.79 23.68 4.92
CA LEU A 362 -19.41 24.01 4.54
C LEU A 362 -18.56 24.35 5.77
N SER A 363 -19.09 25.14 6.71
CA SER A 363 -18.43 25.44 7.98
C SER A 363 -18.16 24.18 8.80
N PHE A 364 -19.13 23.26 8.85
CA PHE A 364 -18.95 21.97 9.53
C PHE A 364 -17.79 21.18 8.95
N ILE A 365 -17.67 21.09 7.62
CA ILE A 365 -16.57 20.36 6.95
C ILE A 365 -15.23 20.96 7.34
N ILE A 366 -15.08 22.29 7.23
CA ILE A 366 -13.84 22.99 7.56
C ILE A 366 -13.45 22.74 9.01
N ILE A 367 -14.39 22.90 9.95
CA ILE A 367 -14.12 22.69 11.39
C ILE A 367 -13.75 21.23 11.65
N PHE A 368 -14.51 20.27 11.12
CA PHE A 368 -14.27 18.85 11.32
C PHE A 368 -12.89 18.44 10.81
N GLU A 369 -12.54 18.86 9.59
CA GLU A 369 -11.25 18.59 8.97
C GLU A 369 -10.08 19.15 9.81
N HIS A 370 -10.13 20.44 10.17
CA HIS A 370 -9.06 21.09 10.93
C HIS A 370 -8.89 20.49 12.32
N VAL A 371 -9.98 20.14 13.00
CA VAL A 371 -9.92 19.50 14.33
C VAL A 371 -9.26 18.13 14.22
N VAL A 372 -9.67 17.29 13.26
CA VAL A 372 -9.10 15.95 13.10
C VAL A 372 -7.63 16.00 12.72
N PHE A 373 -7.24 16.87 11.78
CA PHE A 373 -5.84 17.04 11.41
C PHE A 373 -4.99 17.66 12.51
N PHE A 374 -5.53 18.62 13.27
CA PHE A 374 -4.84 19.18 14.41
C PHE A 374 -4.54 18.11 15.46
N VAL A 375 -5.54 17.31 15.84
CA VAL A 375 -5.34 16.20 16.79
C VAL A 375 -4.40 15.15 16.21
N GLY A 376 -4.49 14.85 14.90
CA GLY A 376 -3.55 13.94 14.23
C GLY A 376 -2.10 14.40 14.33
N ARG A 377 -1.82 15.69 14.08
CA ARG A 377 -0.49 16.27 14.25
C ARG A 377 -0.03 16.29 15.70
N LEU A 378 -0.94 16.50 16.66
CA LEU A 378 -0.59 16.38 18.08
C LEU A 378 -0.14 14.96 18.43
N ILE A 379 -0.82 13.94 17.88
CA ILE A 379 -0.43 12.54 18.09
C ILE A 379 0.96 12.28 17.49
N ASP A 380 1.21 12.73 16.27
CA ASP A 380 2.51 12.62 15.59
C ASP A 380 3.63 13.34 16.38
N MET A 381 3.34 14.52 16.93
CA MET A 381 4.29 15.25 17.78
C MET A 381 4.55 14.54 19.13
N MET A 382 3.55 13.85 19.69
CA MET A 382 3.67 13.18 20.98
C MET A 382 4.30 11.79 20.90
N VAL A 383 4.13 11.09 19.78
CA VAL A 383 4.58 9.70 19.61
C VAL A 383 5.75 9.66 18.63
N PRO A 384 6.99 9.44 19.10
CA PRO A 384 8.14 9.37 18.21
C PRO A 384 8.06 8.17 17.26
N ASP A 385 8.49 8.38 16.01
CA ASP A 385 8.50 7.39 14.93
C ASP A 385 9.33 6.13 15.27
N ILE A 386 10.44 6.30 15.99
CA ILE A 386 11.33 5.22 16.42
C ILE A 386 11.16 5.01 17.93
N PRO A 387 10.89 3.78 18.39
CA PRO A 387 10.77 3.53 19.82
C PRO A 387 12.13 3.68 20.51
N GLU A 388 12.13 4.29 21.70
CA GLU A 388 13.35 4.58 22.49
C GLU A 388 14.22 3.34 22.72
N GLU A 389 13.61 2.17 22.94
CA GLU A 389 14.35 0.90 23.10
C GLU A 389 15.22 0.54 21.88
N VAL A 390 14.73 0.83 20.68
CA VAL A 390 15.45 0.53 19.42
C VAL A 390 16.50 1.60 19.20
N GLU A 391 16.19 2.87 19.44
CA GLU A 391 17.16 3.95 19.34
C GLU A 391 18.36 3.72 20.29
N MET A 392 18.10 3.28 21.52
CA MET A 392 19.15 2.97 22.49
C MET A 392 19.98 1.74 22.08
N LYS A 393 19.37 0.73 21.44
CA LYS A 393 20.10 -0.42 20.88
C LYS A 393 21.01 0.00 19.73
N ILE A 394 20.51 0.78 18.77
CA ILE A 394 21.30 1.33 17.65
C ILE A 394 22.49 2.12 18.20
N LYS A 395 22.26 3.04 19.15
CA LYS A 395 23.32 3.83 19.76
C LYS A 395 24.37 2.97 20.46
N ARG A 396 23.94 1.92 21.18
CA ARG A 396 24.83 0.98 21.86
C ARG A 396 25.68 0.19 20.87
N GLU A 397 25.07 -0.38 19.83
CA GLU A 397 25.78 -1.14 18.80
C GLU A 397 26.80 -0.26 18.06
N HIS A 398 26.40 0.96 17.73
CA HIS A 398 27.29 1.93 17.09
C HIS A 398 28.47 2.34 17.99
N TYR A 399 28.23 2.50 19.29
CA TYR A 399 29.29 2.76 20.27
C TYR A 399 30.27 1.58 20.37
N MET A 400 29.77 0.36 20.55
CA MET A 400 30.60 -0.85 20.67
C MET A 400 31.40 -1.11 19.38
N ALA A 401 30.83 -0.86 18.21
CA ALA A 401 31.52 -0.98 16.93
C ALA A 401 32.70 0.02 16.81
N LYS A 402 32.50 1.28 17.24
CA LYS A 402 33.55 2.29 17.26
C LYS A 402 34.67 1.94 18.23
N GLU A 403 34.32 1.46 19.42
CA GLU A 403 35.28 1.01 20.43
C GLU A 403 36.12 -0.17 19.92
N ALA A 404 35.48 -1.19 19.34
CA ALA A 404 36.19 -2.34 18.75
C ALA A 404 37.14 -1.94 17.60
N LEU A 405 36.76 -0.96 16.77
CA LEU A 405 37.63 -0.43 15.73
C LEU A 405 38.84 0.30 16.32
N ALA A 406 38.64 1.11 17.35
CA ALA A 406 39.73 1.83 18.02
C ALA A 406 40.71 0.86 18.70
N GLU A 407 40.22 -0.16 19.40
CA GLU A 407 41.06 -1.20 20.02
C GLU A 407 41.86 -1.98 18.97
N ASN A 408 41.24 -2.34 17.84
CA ASN A 408 41.94 -3.01 16.74
C ASN A 408 43.03 -2.13 16.13
N GLN A 409 42.80 -0.82 15.98
CA GLN A 409 43.84 0.11 15.52
C GLN A 409 45.01 0.18 16.50
N VAL A 410 44.74 0.25 17.81
CA VAL A 410 45.79 0.25 18.84
C VAL A 410 46.58 -1.06 18.82
N ARG A 411 45.92 -2.21 18.67
CA ARG A 411 46.59 -3.52 18.54
C ARG A 411 47.46 -3.64 17.29
N LEU A 412 47.01 -3.10 16.16
CA LEU A 412 47.80 -3.08 14.92
C LEU A 412 49.04 -2.18 15.07
N LEU A 413 48.89 -1.02 15.71
CA LEU A 413 49.99 -0.11 15.99
C LEU A 413 51.01 -0.75 16.94
N SER A 414 50.56 -1.36 18.05
CA SER A 414 51.46 -2.01 19.00
C SER A 414 52.20 -3.19 18.37
N ALA A 415 51.53 -4.03 17.58
CA ALA A 415 52.16 -5.12 16.82
C ALA A 415 53.20 -4.62 15.80
N SER A 416 52.93 -3.49 15.14
CA SER A 416 53.90 -2.88 14.22
C SER A 416 55.14 -2.32 14.94
N VAL A 417 54.99 -1.88 16.19
CA VAL A 417 56.09 -1.41 17.02
C VAL A 417 56.93 -2.60 17.50
N THR A 418 56.33 -3.67 18.05
CA THR A 418 57.08 -4.86 18.47
C THR A 418 57.82 -5.52 17.31
N ALA A 419 57.23 -5.61 16.12
CA ALA A 419 57.91 -6.12 14.92
C ALA A 419 59.12 -5.26 14.50
N LYS A 420 59.06 -3.94 14.74
CA LYS A 420 60.20 -3.02 14.52
C LYS A 420 61.27 -3.14 15.60
N THR A 421 60.90 -3.43 16.84
CA THR A 421 61.85 -3.65 17.93
C THR A 421 62.64 -4.95 17.73
N GLU A 422 61.97 -6.04 17.30
CA GLU A 422 62.63 -7.32 17.01
C GLU A 422 63.56 -7.25 15.78
N THR A 423 63.28 -6.37 14.81
CA THR A 423 64.18 -6.13 13.66
C THR A 423 65.30 -5.12 13.99
N GLY A 424 65.18 -4.36 15.08
CA GLY A 424 66.19 -3.40 15.54
C GLY A 424 67.28 -3.98 16.46
N GLU A 425 67.04 -5.11 17.13
CA GLU A 425 67.99 -5.73 18.06
C GLU A 425 69.00 -6.70 17.42
N HIS A 426 68.90 -6.99 16.12
CA HIS A 426 69.89 -7.80 15.37
C HIS A 426 70.64 -7.00 14.29
N ALA A 427 71.28 -5.90 14.69
CA ALA A 427 72.24 -5.19 13.85
C ALA A 427 73.52 -4.82 14.60
N ARG A 428 74.42 -5.81 14.80
CA ARG A 428 75.86 -5.55 14.97
C ARG A 428 76.74 -6.75 14.53
N LEU A 429 77.19 -6.63 13.27
CA LEU A 429 78.43 -7.09 12.60
C LEU A 429 78.63 -8.57 12.12
N PRO A 430 79.24 -8.78 10.91
CA PRO A 430 79.58 -10.07 10.27
C PRO A 430 81.02 -10.53 10.67
N PRO A 431 81.66 -11.64 10.18
CA PRO A 431 81.42 -12.43 8.95
C PRO A 431 81.58 -13.98 9.03
N GLY A 432 81.32 -14.68 7.91
CA GLY A 432 82.06 -15.90 7.54
C GLY A 432 81.27 -17.19 7.22
N SER A 433 81.15 -17.47 5.91
CA SER A 433 81.16 -18.80 5.24
C SER A 433 80.31 -19.98 5.76
N GLY A 434 79.37 -20.46 4.92
CA GLY A 434 78.84 -21.83 5.02
C GLY A 434 77.65 -22.13 4.10
N ARG A 435 77.84 -23.12 3.20
CA ARG A 435 76.95 -23.79 2.22
C ARG A 435 75.41 -23.79 2.40
N PRO A 436 74.65 -24.02 1.31
CA PRO A 436 73.18 -23.99 1.32
C PRO A 436 72.58 -25.28 1.88
N SER A 437 71.61 -25.17 2.78
CA SER A 437 70.72 -26.26 3.19
C SER A 437 69.25 -25.84 3.07
N ARG A 438 68.45 -26.82 2.62
CA ARG A 438 67.04 -26.83 2.16
C ARG A 438 66.03 -26.04 3.00
N PRO A 439 64.89 -25.62 2.41
CA PRO A 439 63.83 -24.90 3.11
C PRO A 439 63.04 -25.81 4.07
N PRO A 440 62.62 -25.32 5.26
CA PRO A 440 61.68 -26.03 6.11
C PRO A 440 60.22 -25.73 5.72
N ARG A 441 59.37 -26.71 6.02
CA ARG A 441 57.94 -26.82 5.69
C ARG A 441 57.07 -25.75 6.39
N GLU A 442 56.04 -25.30 5.67
CA GLU A 442 54.93 -24.48 6.18
C GLU A 442 54.23 -25.12 7.40
N PRO A 443 53.86 -24.33 8.43
CA PRO A 443 52.81 -24.72 9.35
C PRO A 443 51.42 -24.33 8.81
N ALA A 444 50.45 -25.19 9.12
CA ALA A 444 49.13 -25.27 8.52
C ALA A 444 48.31 -23.96 8.55
N ARG A 445 47.83 -23.58 7.36
CA ARG A 445 46.77 -22.60 7.15
C ARG A 445 45.45 -23.16 7.70
N VAL A 446 45.01 -22.70 8.87
CA VAL A 446 43.64 -22.91 9.36
C VAL A 446 42.70 -22.14 8.42
N ARG A 447 42.04 -22.87 7.50
CA ARG A 447 41.02 -22.34 6.60
C ARG A 447 39.76 -22.03 7.40
N GLY A 448 39.52 -20.75 7.66
CA GLY A 448 38.23 -20.23 8.10
C GLY A 448 37.49 -19.58 6.92
N TRP A 449 36.47 -20.27 6.41
CA TRP A 449 35.24 -19.75 5.77
C TRP A 449 35.39 -18.56 4.80
N ALA A 450 35.64 -18.88 3.53
CA ALA A 450 35.36 -18.00 2.41
C ALA A 450 35.00 -18.83 1.17
N VAL A 451 33.81 -19.43 1.14
CA VAL A 451 33.10 -19.83 -0.08
C VAL A 451 31.61 -19.81 0.23
N MET A 452 30.85 -18.96 -0.46
CA MET A 452 29.71 -19.35 -1.31
C MET A 452 28.88 -18.11 -1.70
N LEU A 453 29.39 -17.26 -2.59
CA LEU A 453 28.58 -16.26 -3.33
C LEU A 453 29.22 -15.92 -4.69
N THR A 454 29.36 -16.91 -5.56
CA THR A 454 29.46 -16.70 -7.02
C THR A 454 28.90 -17.94 -7.72
N GLY A 455 27.61 -17.92 -8.05
CA GLY A 455 27.02 -18.84 -9.02
C GLY A 455 26.85 -18.09 -10.34
N GLU A 456 27.85 -18.16 -11.20
CA GLU A 456 27.65 -17.95 -12.65
C GLU A 456 27.25 -19.30 -13.27
N PRO A 457 26.26 -19.36 -14.17
CA PRO A 457 25.96 -20.57 -14.91
C PRO A 457 26.90 -20.72 -16.11
N GLU A 458 27.74 -21.75 -16.08
CA GLU A 458 28.44 -22.26 -17.26
C GLU A 458 27.42 -22.81 -18.25
N VAL A 459 27.34 -22.18 -19.42
CA VAL A 459 26.62 -22.66 -20.59
C VAL A 459 27.44 -23.80 -21.20
N SER A 460 27.01 -25.04 -20.95
CA SER A 460 27.52 -26.21 -21.65
C SER A 460 26.91 -26.30 -23.04
N GLN A 461 27.75 -26.07 -24.05
CA GLN A 461 27.50 -26.42 -25.44
C GLN A 461 27.32 -27.94 -25.57
N LEU A 462 26.15 -28.38 -26.02
CA LEU A 462 25.94 -29.71 -26.57
C LEU A 462 25.56 -29.55 -28.04
N THR A 463 26.58 -29.70 -28.89
CA THR A 463 26.45 -30.09 -30.29
C THR A 463 26.21 -31.60 -30.37
N GLY A 464 25.19 -32.01 -31.11
CA GLY A 464 24.84 -33.41 -31.40
C GLY A 464 23.43 -33.52 -31.94
#